data_AF-A0A8I0FD97-F1
#
_entry.id   AF-A0A8I0FD97-F1
#
_cell.length_a   1.000
_cell.length_b   1.000
_cell.length_c   1.000
_cell.angle_alpha   90.00
_cell.angle_beta   90.00
_cell.angle_gamma   90.00
#
_symmetry.space_group_name_H-M   'P 1'
#
loop_
_entity.id
_entity.type
_entity.pdbx_description
1 polymer ?
#
loop_
_entity_poly.entity_id
_entity_poly.type
_entity_poly.pdbx_seq_one_letter_code
_entity_poly.pdbx_strand_id
1 'polypeptide(L)'
;NKTEDFYYSVISEKVQMISYQKEEKHLFEKYQDGYRLSAIEYKNGLTLAVRYDHHFEGLSFISDIIIKEKQKQLIHVAFQVNASGRIEDVWLVENGQLARPLASYNYNEKGDLVEAITENGASYHYQYDHHLLTRYTDLTGRGMN
;
A
#
# COMPACT_ATOMS: atom_id res chain seq x y z
N ASN A 1 29.49 5.08 -10.62
CA ASN A 1 28.87 4.09 -9.71
C ASN A 1 28.77 4.69 -8.33
N LYS A 2 27.56 5.04 -7.90
CA LYS A 2 27.29 5.40 -6.51
C LYS A 2 26.75 4.13 -5.87
N THR A 3 27.59 3.42 -5.12
CA THR A 3 27.16 2.25 -4.34
C THR A 3 26.43 2.80 -3.13
N GLU A 4 25.15 2.46 -2.95
CA GLU A 4 24.43 2.83 -1.73
C GLU A 4 24.77 1.83 -0.64
N ASP A 5 25.43 2.31 0.42
CA ASP A 5 25.71 1.49 1.60
C ASP A 5 24.43 1.37 2.45
N PHE A 6 24.03 0.13 2.73
CA PHE A 6 22.95 -0.20 3.66
C PHE A 6 23.46 -1.09 4.80
N TYR A 7 22.80 -0.97 5.95
CA TYR A 7 23.08 -1.77 7.13
C TYR A 7 21.84 -2.54 7.53
N TYR A 8 21.99 -3.85 7.73
CA TYR A 8 20.94 -4.70 8.27
C TYR A 8 21.13 -4.85 9.78
N SER A 9 20.03 -4.87 10.54
CA SER A 9 20.06 -5.02 11.99
C SER A 9 18.85 -5.80 12.49
N VAL A 10 19.10 -6.76 13.38
CA VAL A 10 18.05 -7.47 14.11
C VAL A 10 17.68 -6.67 15.35
N ILE A 11 16.48 -6.11 15.37
CA ILE A 11 15.98 -5.29 16.49
C ILE A 11 15.37 -6.19 17.57
N SER A 12 14.64 -7.23 17.14
CA SER A 12 14.08 -8.27 18.00
C SER A 12 13.83 -9.54 17.17
N GLU A 13 13.36 -10.62 17.82
CA GLU A 13 12.93 -11.83 17.11
C GLU A 13 11.83 -11.57 16.07
N LYS A 14 11.05 -10.50 16.25
CA LYS A 14 9.93 -10.15 15.38
C LYS A 14 10.20 -8.96 14.47
N VAL A 15 11.27 -8.20 14.67
CA VAL A 15 11.49 -6.94 13.95
C VAL A 15 12.91 -6.87 13.41
N GLN A 16 13.01 -6.63 12.10
CA GLN A 16 14.25 -6.39 11.37
C GLN A 16 14.29 -4.96 10.88
N MET A 17 15.49 -4.40 10.75
CA MET A 17 15.69 -3.05 10.25
C MET A 17 16.73 -3.03 9.14
N ILE A 18 16.46 -2.29 8.07
CA ILE A 18 17.44 -1.89 7.06
C ILE A 18 17.63 -0.38 7.16
N SER A 19 18.86 0.09 7.31
CA SER A 19 19.20 1.52 7.34
C SER A 19 19.97 1.91 6.08
N TYR A 20 19.57 2.99 5.43
CA TYR A 20 20.21 3.51 4.23
C TYR A 20 20.92 4.83 4.54
N GLN A 21 22.24 4.88 4.33
CA GLN A 21 23.06 6.11 4.40
C GLN A 21 22.90 6.98 5.67
N LYS A 22 22.35 6.43 6.77
CA LYS A 22 21.92 7.14 7.99
C LYS A 22 20.77 8.16 7.80
N GLU A 23 20.13 8.19 6.63
CA GLU A 23 19.07 9.15 6.32
C GLU A 23 17.67 8.54 6.50
N GLU A 24 17.52 7.24 6.25
CA GLU A 24 16.25 6.53 6.47
C GLU A 24 16.45 5.10 6.99
N LYS A 25 15.44 4.61 7.70
CA LYS A 25 15.37 3.26 8.26
C LYS A 25 14.05 2.61 7.90
N HIS A 26 14.09 1.40 7.38
CA HIS A 26 12.91 0.59 7.08
C HIS A 26 12.83 -0.51 8.13
N LEU A 27 11.73 -0.53 8.89
CA LEU A 27 11.43 -1.57 9.85
C LEU A 27 10.47 -2.57 9.21
N PHE A 28 10.79 -3.84 9.38
CA PHE A 28 9.98 -4.95 8.90
C PHE A 28 9.62 -5.85 10.07
N GLU A 29 8.36 -6.25 10.15
CA GLU A 29 7.89 -7.23 11.11
C GLU A 29 7.84 -8.63 10.47
N LYS A 30 8.17 -9.65 11.25
CA LYS A 30 8.06 -11.05 10.83
C LYS A 30 6.59 -11.40 10.66
N TYR A 31 6.25 -11.97 9.52
CA TYR A 31 4.90 -12.40 9.20
C TYR A 31 4.94 -13.64 8.30
N GLN A 32 4.31 -14.71 8.75
CA GLN A 32 4.41 -16.04 8.12
C GLN A 32 5.89 -16.43 7.91
N ASP A 33 6.24 -16.91 6.73
CA ASP A 33 7.60 -17.30 6.35
C ASP A 33 8.46 -16.12 5.85
N GLY A 34 8.01 -14.89 6.07
CA GLY A 34 8.67 -13.69 5.56
C GLY A 34 8.64 -12.50 6.51
N TYR A 35 8.89 -11.34 5.91
CA TYR A 35 8.89 -10.05 6.57
C TYR A 35 8.07 -9.08 5.74
N ARG A 36 7.30 -8.22 6.40
CA ARG A 36 6.53 -7.15 5.75
C ARG A 36 6.86 -5.81 6.37
N LEU A 37 6.73 -4.74 5.59
CA LEU A 37 7.04 -3.39 6.05
C LEU A 37 6.10 -2.99 7.18
N SER A 38 6.65 -2.53 8.30
CA SER A 38 5.89 -1.99 9.43
C SER A 38 6.05 -0.47 9.56
N ALA A 39 7.25 0.05 9.29
CA ALA A 39 7.49 1.48 9.31
C ALA A 39 8.68 1.92 8.46
N ILE A 40 8.67 3.19 8.04
CA ILE A 40 9.83 3.93 7.53
C ILE A 40 10.05 5.13 8.44
N GLU A 41 11.28 5.32 8.90
CA GLU A 41 11.70 6.48 9.68
C GLU A 41 12.73 7.29 8.90
N TYR A 42 12.45 8.56 8.67
CA TYR A 42 13.37 9.50 8.04
C TYR A 42 14.07 10.34 9.10
N LYS A 43 15.31 10.74 8.85
CA LYS A 43 16.13 11.56 9.76
C LYS A 43 15.51 12.92 10.11
N ASN A 44 14.71 13.48 9.21
CA ASN A 44 14.00 14.74 9.44
C ASN A 44 12.83 14.60 10.46
N GLY A 45 12.54 13.38 10.93
CA GLY A 45 11.46 13.09 11.88
C GLY A 45 10.13 12.76 11.21
N LEU A 46 10.09 12.64 9.88
CA LEU A 46 8.97 12.04 9.17
C LEU A 46 8.96 10.52 9.42
N THR A 47 7.79 9.96 9.63
CA THR A 47 7.58 8.53 9.78
C THR A 47 6.39 8.10 8.94
N LEU A 48 6.50 6.94 8.30
CA LEU A 48 5.40 6.25 7.64
C LEU A 48 5.18 4.95 8.41
N ALA A 49 3.99 4.72 8.94
CA ALA A 49 3.61 3.47 9.60
C ALA A 49 2.59 2.72 8.75
N VAL A 50 2.75 1.41 8.63
CA VAL A 50 1.82 0.51 7.94
C VAL A 50 1.14 -0.38 8.97
N ARG A 51 -0.19 -0.47 8.91
CA ARG A 51 -1.00 -1.35 9.77
C ARG A 51 -1.64 -2.46 8.94
N TYR A 52 -1.88 -3.59 9.59
CA TYR A 52 -2.44 -4.78 8.96
C TYR A 52 -3.57 -5.37 9.81
N ASP A 53 -4.62 -4.58 10.02
CA ASP A 53 -5.69 -4.94 10.95
C ASP A 53 -6.85 -5.73 10.31
N HIS A 54 -6.86 -5.87 8.99
CA HIS A 54 -7.84 -6.74 8.32
C HIS A 54 -7.42 -8.18 8.44
N HIS A 55 -8.36 -9.08 8.78
CA HIS A 55 -8.09 -10.50 8.96
C HIS A 55 -9.07 -11.39 8.19
N PHE A 56 -8.55 -12.29 7.35
CA PHE A 56 -9.32 -13.33 6.68
C PHE A 56 -8.56 -14.65 6.75
N GLU A 57 -9.24 -15.73 7.16
CA GLU A 57 -8.67 -17.09 7.23
C GLU A 57 -7.31 -17.17 7.96
N GLY A 58 -7.12 -16.37 9.02
CA GLY A 58 -5.87 -16.33 9.80
C GLY A 58 -4.74 -15.53 9.15
N LEU A 59 -4.95 -14.97 7.96
CA LEU A 59 -4.06 -14.01 7.32
C LEU A 59 -4.44 -12.59 7.71
N SER A 60 -3.46 -11.70 7.81
CA SER A 60 -3.69 -10.26 7.98
C SER A 60 -3.21 -9.44 6.78
N PHE A 61 -4.00 -8.41 6.46
CA PHE A 61 -3.84 -7.57 5.28
C PHE A 61 -3.83 -6.10 5.65
N ILE A 62 -3.23 -5.29 4.77
CA ILE A 62 -3.02 -3.86 4.99
C ILE A 62 -4.35 -3.15 5.28
N SER A 63 -4.40 -2.38 6.37
CA SER A 63 -5.57 -1.59 6.75
C SER A 63 -5.30 -0.10 6.65
N ASP A 64 -4.09 0.36 6.99
CA ASP A 64 -3.78 1.79 7.05
C ASP A 64 -2.33 2.09 6.70
N ILE A 65 -2.13 3.28 6.12
CA ILE A 65 -0.85 3.97 6.10
C ILE A 65 -1.02 5.30 6.82
N ILE A 66 -0.16 5.56 7.80
CA ILE A 66 -0.19 6.78 8.60
C ILE A 66 1.17 7.47 8.48
N ILE A 67 1.17 8.70 7.99
CA ILE A 67 2.37 9.54 7.89
C ILE A 67 2.32 10.58 9.01
N LYS A 68 3.38 10.63 9.82
CA LYS A 68 3.54 11.60 10.90
C LYS A 68 4.84 12.36 10.75
N GLU A 69 4.83 13.62 11.14
CA GLU A 69 6.04 14.38 11.44
C GLU A 69 6.11 14.57 12.96
N LYS A 70 7.11 13.95 13.60
CA LYS A 70 7.21 13.85 15.07
C LYS A 70 5.91 13.27 15.66
N GLN A 71 5.12 14.09 16.37
CA GLN A 71 3.87 13.67 17.02
C GLN A 71 2.62 14.05 16.23
N LYS A 72 2.75 14.84 15.15
CA LYS A 72 1.62 15.32 14.36
C LYS A 72 1.33 14.34 13.22
N GLN A 73 0.10 13.85 13.15
CA GLN A 73 -0.39 13.14 11.97
C GLN A 73 -0.56 14.12 10.80
N LEU A 74 0.08 13.81 9.68
CA LEU A 74 -0.01 14.59 8.44
C LEU A 74 -1.01 13.96 7.48
N ILE A 75 -0.94 12.64 7.31
CA ILE A 75 -1.78 11.88 6.37
C ILE A 75 -2.18 10.58 7.06
N HIS A 76 -3.43 10.17 6.85
CA HIS A 76 -3.92 8.84 7.19
C HIS A 76 -4.75 8.33 6.02
N VAL A 77 -4.27 7.23 5.43
CA VAL A 77 -4.96 6.52 4.35
C VAL A 77 -5.47 5.20 4.91
N ALA A 78 -6.74 4.91 4.73
CA ALA A 78 -7.35 3.62 5.03
C ALA A 78 -7.56 2.82 3.74
N PHE A 79 -7.40 1.51 3.85
CA PHE A 79 -7.58 0.55 2.77
C PHE A 79 -8.73 -0.37 3.13
N GLN A 80 -9.66 -0.57 2.21
CA GLN A 80 -10.57 -1.70 2.23
C GLN A 80 -9.96 -2.82 1.40
N VAL A 81 -10.00 -4.05 1.91
CA VAL A 81 -9.46 -5.22 1.22
C VAL A 81 -10.48 -6.35 1.25
N ASN A 82 -10.56 -7.14 0.18
CA ASN A 82 -11.39 -8.35 0.18
C ASN A 82 -10.69 -9.54 0.82
N ALA A 83 -11.42 -10.65 0.91
CA ALA A 83 -10.95 -11.90 1.50
C ALA A 83 -9.73 -12.50 0.80
N SER A 84 -9.47 -12.15 -0.46
CA SER A 84 -8.25 -12.53 -1.19
C SER A 84 -7.07 -11.58 -0.93
N GLY A 85 -7.25 -10.54 -0.11
CA GLY A 85 -6.24 -9.54 0.21
C GLY A 85 -6.04 -8.45 -0.85
N ARG A 86 -6.94 -8.35 -1.84
CA ARG A 86 -6.86 -7.30 -2.86
C ARG A 86 -7.51 -6.03 -2.33
N ILE A 87 -6.88 -4.89 -2.57
CA ILE A 87 -7.41 -3.58 -2.18
C ILE A 87 -8.60 -3.24 -3.07
N GLU A 88 -9.76 -2.93 -2.48
CA GLU A 88 -10.97 -2.54 -3.20
C GLU A 88 -11.20 -1.02 -3.12
N ASP A 89 -10.89 -0.40 -1.99
CA ASP A 89 -11.04 1.04 -1.82
C ASP A 89 -9.88 1.64 -1.03
N VAL A 90 -9.55 2.87 -1.35
CA VAL A 90 -8.54 3.69 -0.70
C VAL A 90 -9.18 5.00 -0.29
N TRP A 91 -9.08 5.35 0.98
CA TRP A 91 -9.73 6.53 1.56
C TRP A 91 -8.76 7.41 2.31
N LEU A 92 -8.90 8.72 2.17
CA LEU A 92 -8.35 9.67 3.11
C LEU A 92 -9.17 9.63 4.40
N VAL A 93 -8.49 9.57 5.54
CA VAL A 93 -9.10 9.61 6.86
C VAL A 93 -8.83 10.96 7.52
N GLU A 94 -9.90 11.60 7.99
CA GLU A 94 -9.83 12.83 8.77
C GLU A 94 -10.66 12.67 10.04
N ASN A 95 -10.11 13.08 11.18
CA ASN A 95 -10.78 12.98 12.49
C ASN A 95 -11.28 11.56 12.82
N GLY A 96 -10.56 10.52 12.34
CA GLY A 96 -10.91 9.12 12.55
C GLY A 96 -12.06 8.60 11.69
N GLN A 97 -12.50 9.34 10.68
CA GLN A 97 -13.57 8.95 9.76
C GLN A 97 -13.09 8.94 8.31
N LEU A 98 -13.66 8.04 7.50
CA LEU A 98 -13.43 8.05 6.05
C LEU A 98 -13.98 9.37 5.48
N ALA A 99 -13.09 10.24 5.03
CA ALA A 99 -13.42 11.60 4.64
C ALA A 99 -13.61 11.74 3.13
N ARG A 100 -12.73 11.13 2.34
CA ARG A 100 -12.72 11.28 0.87
C ARG A 100 -12.15 10.03 0.20
N PRO A 101 -12.81 9.48 -0.85
CA PRO A 101 -12.23 8.39 -1.63
C PRO A 101 -11.02 8.92 -2.41
N LEU A 102 -9.97 8.11 -2.47
CA LEU A 102 -8.75 8.39 -3.23
C LEU A 102 -8.67 7.52 -4.49
N ALA A 103 -9.09 6.26 -4.37
CA ALA A 103 -9.21 5.33 -5.48
C ALA A 103 -10.11 4.14 -5.09
N SER A 104 -10.68 3.48 -6.09
CA SER A 104 -11.34 2.18 -5.94
C SER A 104 -10.94 1.23 -7.07
N TYR A 105 -11.00 -0.08 -6.82
CA TYR A 105 -10.49 -1.10 -7.73
C TYR A 105 -11.46 -2.27 -7.81
N ASN A 106 -11.85 -2.63 -9.04
CA ASN A 106 -12.70 -3.79 -9.30
C ASN A 106 -11.90 -4.91 -9.96
N TYR A 107 -12.16 -6.13 -9.51
CA TYR A 107 -11.49 -7.33 -10.03
C TYR A 107 -12.51 -8.29 -10.67
N ASN A 108 -12.10 -9.00 -11.71
CA ASN A 108 -12.90 -10.11 -12.25
C ASN A 108 -12.79 -11.35 -11.34
N GLU A 109 -13.56 -12.40 -11.66
CA GLU A 109 -13.57 -13.67 -10.91
C GLU A 109 -12.20 -14.38 -10.89
N LYS A 110 -11.34 -14.12 -11.88
CA LYS A 110 -9.98 -14.64 -11.95
C LYS A 110 -8.99 -13.82 -11.11
N GLY A 111 -9.43 -12.68 -10.59
CA GLY A 111 -8.61 -11.77 -9.79
C GLY A 111 -7.83 -10.73 -10.58
N ASP A 112 -8.11 -10.53 -11.87
CA ASP A 112 -7.51 -9.46 -12.66
C ASP A 112 -8.18 -8.13 -12.33
N LEU A 113 -7.38 -7.07 -12.19
CA LEU A 113 -7.88 -5.70 -12.03
C LEU A 113 -8.55 -5.25 -13.33
N VAL A 114 -9.86 -5.10 -13.37
CA VAL A 114 -10.60 -4.72 -14.59
C VAL A 114 -10.99 -3.24 -14.62
N GLU A 115 -11.01 -2.59 -13.45
CA GLU A 115 -11.32 -1.16 -13.35
C GLU A 115 -10.52 -0.51 -12.22
N ALA A 116 -9.99 0.69 -12.47
CA ALA A 116 -9.43 1.56 -11.45
C ALA A 116 -10.12 2.93 -11.52
N ILE A 117 -10.81 3.28 -10.43
CA ILE A 117 -11.61 4.49 -10.29
C ILE A 117 -10.78 5.53 -9.52
N THR A 118 -10.69 6.74 -10.04
CA THR A 118 -9.96 7.86 -9.44
C THR A 118 -10.80 8.58 -8.37
N GLU A 119 -10.20 9.50 -7.62
CA GLU A 119 -10.89 10.31 -6.60
C GLU A 119 -12.12 11.09 -7.12
N ASN A 120 -12.17 11.39 -8.42
CA ASN A 120 -13.28 12.10 -9.06
C ASN A 120 -14.27 11.16 -9.79
N GLY A 121 -14.15 9.85 -9.60
CA GLY A 121 -15.05 8.85 -10.18
C GLY A 121 -14.79 8.55 -11.66
N ALA A 122 -13.67 9.00 -12.22
CA ALA A 122 -13.27 8.63 -13.58
C ALA A 122 -12.55 7.28 -13.55
N SER A 123 -12.75 6.45 -14.59
CA SER A 123 -12.28 5.06 -14.57
C SER A 123 -11.29 4.76 -15.68
N TYR A 124 -10.20 4.09 -15.32
CA TYR A 124 -9.42 3.27 -16.24
C TYR A 124 -10.05 1.88 -16.33
N HIS A 125 -10.06 1.29 -17.52
CA HIS A 125 -10.57 -0.07 -17.72
C HIS A 125 -9.50 -0.96 -18.36
N TYR A 126 -9.47 -2.22 -17.98
CA TYR A 126 -8.47 -3.19 -18.41
C TYR A 126 -9.14 -4.47 -18.91
N GLN A 127 -8.61 -5.03 -20.00
CA GLN A 127 -9.08 -6.29 -20.58
C GLN A 127 -7.92 -7.26 -20.72
N TYR A 128 -8.21 -8.54 -20.49
CA TYR A 128 -7.21 -9.58 -20.42
C TYR A 128 -7.58 -10.79 -21.27
N ASP A 129 -6.57 -11.46 -21.81
CA ASP A 129 -6.64 -12.84 -22.28
C ASP A 129 -5.68 -13.68 -21.45
N HIS A 130 -6.16 -14.68 -20.70
CA HIS A 130 -5.33 -15.51 -19.82
C HIS A 130 -4.35 -14.71 -18.93
N HIS A 131 -4.84 -13.68 -18.22
CA HIS A 131 -4.04 -12.75 -17.39
C HIS A 131 -3.05 -11.85 -18.15
N LEU A 132 -2.97 -11.96 -19.47
CA LEU A 132 -2.23 -11.02 -20.31
C LEU A 132 -3.11 -9.81 -20.62
N LEU A 133 -2.66 -8.61 -20.25
CA LEU A 133 -3.34 -7.36 -20.61
C LEU A 133 -3.33 -7.21 -22.14
N THR A 134 -4.52 -7.13 -22.75
CA THR A 134 -4.70 -7.00 -24.21
C THR A 134 -5.29 -5.65 -24.61
N ARG A 135 -5.85 -4.91 -23.65
CA ARG A 135 -6.34 -3.55 -23.86
C ARG A 135 -6.40 -2.80 -22.56
N TYR A 136 -6.08 -1.51 -22.59
CA TYR A 136 -6.49 -0.58 -21.53
C TYR A 136 -7.16 0.65 -22.13
N THR A 137 -8.17 1.17 -21.44
CA THR A 137 -8.89 2.40 -21.79
C THR A 137 -8.57 3.45 -20.75
N ASP A 138 -8.02 4.60 -21.18
CA ASP A 138 -7.71 5.72 -20.31
C ASP A 138 -8.92 6.60 -19.98
N LEU A 139 -8.72 7.62 -19.15
CA LEU A 139 -9.76 8.56 -18.71
C LEU A 139 -10.41 9.36 -19.86
N THR A 140 -9.80 9.38 -21.04
CA THR A 140 -10.35 10.05 -22.23
C THR A 140 -11.17 9.10 -23.11
N GLY A 141 -11.33 7.85 -22.69
CA GLY A 141 -11.98 6.80 -23.46
C GLY A 141 -11.11 6.25 -24.59
N ARG A 142 -9.83 6.63 -24.66
CA ARG A 142 -8.91 6.12 -25.68
C ARG A 142 -8.36 4.78 -25.22
N GLY A 143 -8.57 3.76 -26.06
CA GLY A 143 -8.02 2.43 -25.84
C GLY A 143 -6.66 2.27 -26.52
N MET A 144 -5.67 1.73 -25.82
CA MET A 144 -4.49 1.15 -26.44
C MET A 144 -4.55 -0.38 -26.33
N ASN A 145 -4.04 -1.06 -27.36
CA ASN A 145 -3.90 -2.52 -27.40
C ASN A 145 -2.42 -2.89 -27.23
#